data_AF-A0AA88U1L6-F1
#
_entry.id   AF-A0AA88U1L6-F1
#
_cell.length_a   1.000
_cell.length_b   1.000
_cell.length_c   1.000
_cell.angle_alpha   90.00
_cell.angle_beta   90.00
_cell.angle_gamma   90.00
#
_symmetry.space_group_name_H-M   'P 1'
#
loop_
_entity.id
_entity.type
_entity.pdbx_description
1 polymer ?
#
loop_
_entity_poly.entity_id
_entity_poly.type
_entity_poly.pdbx_seq_one_letter_code
_entity_poly.pdbx_strand_id
1 'polypeptide(L)'
;MARHVSALFRHPNVALNSMSSVLHQWRGIRVKVRNNNLDQALMFLQRQMQSSGMERLIKNQQTHHLKNSEKRVLARKNLERRLRSQDLARKLKAILCKKVRYPSSDYHLRAMNKDESKSTPFFL
;
A
#
# COMPACT_ATOMS: atom_id res chain seq x y z
N MET A 1 56.18 -37.92 29.20
CA MET A 1 55.31 -37.40 30.28
C MET A 1 54.27 -36.47 29.67
N ALA A 2 52.98 -36.76 29.93
CA ALA A 2 51.93 -35.79 30.27
C ALA A 2 51.39 -34.83 29.16
N ARG A 3 50.09 -34.62 28.89
CA ARG A 3 48.79 -35.23 29.24
C ARG A 3 47.79 -34.79 28.13
N HIS A 4 46.90 -35.69 27.70
CA HIS A 4 45.44 -35.52 27.56
C HIS A 4 44.87 -34.09 27.85
N VAL A 5 43.86 -33.50 27.17
CA VAL A 5 42.59 -33.99 26.60
C VAL A 5 41.97 -32.88 25.71
N SER A 6 41.00 -33.29 24.87
CA SER A 6 39.72 -32.60 24.58
C SER A 6 39.72 -31.66 23.35
N ALA A 7 38.71 -31.64 22.48
CA ALA A 7 37.45 -32.37 22.45
C ALA A 7 37.03 -32.54 20.99
N LEU A 8 36.43 -33.70 20.72
CA LEU A 8 35.64 -33.98 19.54
C LEU A 8 34.65 -32.83 19.30
N PHE A 9 34.72 -32.18 18.13
CA PHE A 9 33.59 -31.45 17.57
C PHE A 9 32.48 -32.47 17.24
N ARG A 10 31.82 -32.96 18.29
CA ARG A 10 30.63 -33.79 18.22
C ARG A 10 29.47 -32.83 18.27
N HIS A 11 29.03 -32.35 17.11
CA HIS A 11 27.83 -31.54 16.98
C HIS A 11 26.64 -32.30 17.60
N PRO A 12 26.01 -31.81 18.69
CA PRO A 12 24.76 -32.38 19.17
C PRO A 12 23.63 -31.66 18.42
N ASN A 13 23.35 -32.08 17.20
CA ASN A 13 22.34 -31.45 16.35
C ASN A 13 20.91 -31.96 16.64
N VAL A 14 20.58 -32.26 17.90
CA VAL A 14 19.32 -32.91 18.28
C VAL A 14 18.50 -32.10 19.30
N ALA A 15 19.10 -31.16 20.05
CA ALA A 15 18.37 -30.38 21.07
C ALA A 15 17.84 -29.01 20.60
N LEU A 16 18.35 -28.45 19.50
CA LEU A 16 17.94 -27.11 19.02
C LEU A 16 16.66 -27.09 18.16
N ASN A 17 16.14 -28.27 17.76
CA ASN A 17 14.94 -28.36 16.93
C ASN A 17 13.62 -28.17 17.70
N SER A 18 13.62 -28.32 19.02
CA SER A 18 12.40 -28.13 19.83
C SER A 18 12.08 -26.63 20.02
N MET A 19 13.09 -25.80 20.27
CA MET A 19 12.90 -24.36 20.46
C MET A 19 12.67 -23.60 19.14
N SER A 20 13.23 -24.08 18.03
CA SER A 20 12.96 -23.49 16.72
C SER A 20 11.51 -23.75 16.26
N SER A 21 10.93 -24.93 16.56
CA SER A 21 9.54 -25.22 16.19
C SER A 21 8.53 -24.34 16.96
N VAL A 22 8.79 -24.10 18.25
CA VAL A 22 7.97 -23.21 19.09
C VAL A 22 8.08 -21.76 18.61
N LEU A 23 9.25 -21.29 18.20
CA LEU A 23 9.40 -19.94 17.63
C LEU A 23 8.81 -19.81 16.22
N HIS A 24 8.85 -20.87 15.41
CA HIS A 24 8.24 -20.90 14.08
C HIS A 24 6.71 -20.90 14.13
N GLN A 25 6.09 -21.45 15.19
CA GLN A 25 4.64 -21.34 15.43
C GLN A 25 4.15 -19.90 15.61
N TRP A 26 5.05 -18.93 15.86
CA TRP A 26 4.72 -17.52 15.99
C TRP A 26 4.89 -16.73 14.69
N ARG A 27 5.32 -17.36 13.60
CA ARG A 27 5.43 -16.69 12.30
C ARG A 27 4.06 -16.65 11.61
N GLY A 28 3.53 -15.44 11.41
CA GLY A 28 2.31 -15.20 10.62
C GLY A 28 1.32 -14.25 11.29
N ILE A 29 0.27 -13.90 10.55
CA ILE A 29 -0.83 -13.06 11.05
C ILE A 29 -1.81 -13.98 11.77
N ARG A 30 -1.95 -13.78 13.08
CA ARG A 30 -2.87 -14.53 13.94
C ARG A 30 -3.81 -13.56 14.64
N VAL A 31 -5.06 -13.96 14.83
CA VAL A 31 -6.08 -13.15 15.48
C VAL A 31 -6.85 -14.03 16.47
N LYS A 32 -6.98 -13.57 17.71
CA LYS A 32 -7.85 -14.21 18.71
C LYS A 32 -9.26 -13.68 18.54
N VAL A 33 -10.22 -14.57 18.34
CA VAL A 33 -11.65 -14.22 18.32
C VAL A 33 -12.07 -13.83 19.74
N ARG A 34 -12.68 -12.66 19.89
CA ARG A 34 -13.23 -12.18 21.17
C ARG A 34 -14.75 -12.04 21.02
N ASN A 35 -15.48 -12.28 22.10
CA ASN A 35 -16.93 -12.04 22.19
C ASN A 35 -17.74 -12.75 21.08
N ASN A 36 -17.30 -13.95 20.66
CA ASN A 36 -17.89 -14.72 19.56
C ASN A 36 -18.05 -13.95 18.23
N ASN A 37 -17.31 -12.86 18.03
CA ASN A 37 -17.39 -12.07 16.81
C ASN A 37 -16.31 -12.51 15.81
N LEU A 38 -16.62 -13.56 15.05
CA LEU A 38 -15.72 -14.11 14.04
C LEU A 38 -15.51 -13.15 12.86
N ASP A 39 -16.57 -12.49 12.39
CA ASP A 39 -16.50 -11.60 11.23
C ASP A 39 -15.54 -10.44 11.45
N GLN A 40 -15.58 -9.82 12.63
CA GLN A 40 -14.66 -8.76 12.99
C GLN A 40 -13.21 -9.26 13.04
N ALA A 41 -12.99 -10.47 13.56
CA ALA A 41 -11.66 -11.08 13.60
C ALA A 41 -11.13 -11.38 12.18
N LEU A 42 -11.99 -11.87 11.27
CA LEU A 42 -11.65 -12.12 9.88
C LEU A 42 -11.35 -10.83 9.12
N MET A 43 -12.15 -9.77 9.32
CA MET A 43 -11.88 -8.45 8.73
C MET A 43 -10.53 -7.90 9.19
N PHE A 44 -10.19 -8.06 10.47
CA PHE A 44 -8.90 -7.64 11.00
C PHE A 44 -7.75 -8.44 10.38
N LEU A 45 -7.90 -9.77 10.29
CA LEU A 45 -6.92 -10.66 9.64
C LEU A 45 -6.71 -10.25 8.18
N GLN A 46 -7.79 -10.03 7.43
CA GLN A 46 -7.73 -9.62 6.02
C GLN A 46 -7.01 -8.28 5.85
N ARG A 47 -7.35 -7.27 6.66
CA ARG A 47 -6.68 -5.95 6.61
C ARG A 47 -5.18 -6.08 6.90
N GLN A 48 -4.81 -6.89 7.88
CA GLN A 48 -3.41 -7.11 8.24
C GLN A 48 -2.66 -7.89 7.14
N MET A 49 -3.32 -8.84 6.48
CA MET A 49 -2.78 -9.60 5.35
C MET A 49 -2.59 -8.72 4.09
N GLN A 50 -3.52 -7.80 3.87
CA GLN A 50 -3.47 -6.85 2.76
C GLN A 50 -2.37 -5.80 2.95
N SER A 51 -2.28 -5.21 4.15
CA SER A 51 -1.30 -4.17 4.46
C SER A 51 0.13 -4.70 4.48
N SER A 52 0.34 -5.93 4.96
CA SER A 52 1.64 -6.62 4.87
C SER A 52 2.04 -6.99 3.43
N GLY A 53 1.13 -6.83 2.46
CA GLY A 53 1.36 -7.16 1.06
C GLY A 53 1.32 -8.66 0.75
N MET A 54 1.03 -9.51 1.75
CA MET A 54 0.99 -10.95 1.60
C MET A 54 -0.07 -11.40 0.59
N GLU A 55 -1.24 -10.76 0.59
CA GLU A 55 -2.29 -11.05 -0.42
C GLU A 55 -1.76 -10.88 -1.85
N ARG A 56 -0.95 -9.84 -2.09
CA ARG A 56 -0.38 -9.57 -3.41
C ARG A 56 0.69 -10.59 -3.78
N LEU A 57 1.46 -11.07 -2.82
CA LEU A 57 2.47 -12.11 -3.05
C LEU A 57 1.80 -13.44 -3.42
N ILE A 58 0.73 -13.80 -2.71
CA ILE A 58 -0.03 -15.03 -2.97
C ILE A 58 -0.75 -14.94 -4.33
N LYS A 59 -1.47 -13.83 -4.59
CA LYS A 59 -2.22 -13.68 -5.86
C LYS A 59 -1.33 -13.57 -7.08
N ASN A 60 -0.17 -12.92 -6.95
CA ASN A 60 0.78 -12.75 -8.07
C ASN A 60 1.87 -13.82 -8.08
N GLN A 61 1.65 -14.97 -7.45
CA GLN A 61 2.59 -16.07 -7.47
C GLN A 61 2.90 -16.46 -8.91
N GLN A 62 4.21 -16.53 -9.25
CA GLN A 62 4.63 -16.92 -10.60
C GLN A 62 4.32 -18.39 -10.82
N THR A 63 3.38 -18.68 -11.72
CA THR A 63 3.05 -20.05 -12.16
C THR A 63 4.05 -20.60 -13.17
N HIS A 64 4.75 -19.72 -13.88
CA HIS A 64 5.74 -20.06 -14.89
C HIS A 64 6.99 -19.17 -14.75
N HIS A 65 8.09 -19.63 -15.35
CA HIS A 65 9.33 -18.87 -15.37
C HIS A 65 9.22 -17.67 -16.29
N LEU A 66 9.56 -16.49 -15.75
CA LEU A 66 9.76 -15.27 -16.52
C LEU A 66 11.26 -14.97 -16.67
N LYS A 67 11.69 -14.71 -17.90
CA LYS A 67 13.08 -14.34 -18.19
C LYS A 67 13.38 -12.94 -17.66
N ASN A 68 14.67 -12.62 -17.48
CA ASN A 68 15.10 -11.34 -16.90
C ASN A 68 14.70 -10.12 -17.75
N SER A 69 14.69 -10.24 -19.08
CA SER A 69 14.22 -9.20 -20.00
C SER A 69 12.75 -8.83 -19.72
N GLU A 70 11.89 -9.84 -19.59
CA GLU A 70 10.45 -9.66 -19.30
C GLU A 70 10.23 -9.07 -17.91
N LYS A 71 10.96 -9.57 -16.90
CA LYS A 71 10.92 -9.01 -15.53
C LYS A 71 11.22 -7.51 -15.53
N ARG A 72 12.23 -7.06 -16.29
CA ARG A 72 12.59 -5.63 -16.43
C ARG A 72 11.46 -4.82 -17.08
N VAL A 73 10.84 -5.35 -18.12
CA VAL A 73 9.71 -4.70 -18.80
C VAL A 73 8.51 -4.57 -17.86
N LEU A 74 8.17 -5.61 -17.09
CA LEU A 74 7.07 -5.58 -16.12
C LEU A 74 7.33 -4.57 -14.99
N ALA A 75 8.56 -4.53 -14.46
CA ALA A 75 8.95 -3.55 -13.45
C ALA A 75 8.79 -2.11 -13.96
N ARG A 76 9.23 -1.83 -15.19
CA ARG A 76 9.05 -0.51 -15.82
C ARG A 76 7.58 -0.14 -15.99
N LYS A 77 6.75 -1.05 -16.52
CA LYS A 77 5.30 -0.83 -16.70
C LYS A 77 4.59 -0.58 -15.37
N ASN A 78 4.96 -1.31 -14.32
CA ASN A 78 4.40 -1.12 -12.97
C ASN A 78 4.79 0.23 -12.37
N LEU A 79 6.04 0.66 -12.55
CA LEU A 79 6.50 1.98 -12.11
C LEU A 79 5.73 3.09 -12.80
N GLU A 80 5.58 3.01 -14.12
CA GLU A 80 4.83 3.99 -14.90
C GLU A 80 3.36 4.06 -14.48
N ARG A 81 2.69 2.91 -14.28
CA ARG A 81 1.32 2.86 -13.77
C ARG A 81 1.19 3.55 -12.40
N ARG A 82 2.16 3.31 -11.50
CA ARG A 82 2.19 3.95 -10.18
C ARG A 82 2.32 5.46 -10.29
N LEU A 83 3.25 5.95 -11.10
CA LEU A 83 3.47 7.39 -11.30
C LEU A 83 2.23 8.07 -11.89
N ARG A 84 1.65 7.51 -12.97
CA ARG A 84 0.43 8.04 -13.58
C ARG A 84 -0.73 8.13 -12.58
N SER A 85 -0.89 7.12 -11.72
CA SER A 85 -1.95 7.10 -10.70
C SER A 85 -1.70 8.16 -9.61
N GLN A 86 -0.44 8.35 -9.19
CA GLN A 86 -0.06 9.38 -8.24
C GLN A 86 -0.28 10.79 -8.80
N ASP A 87 0.07 11.02 -10.07
CA ASP A 87 -0.15 12.30 -10.75
C ASP A 87 -1.63 12.64 -10.83
N LEU A 88 -2.46 11.66 -11.21
CA LEU A 88 -3.91 11.80 -11.23
C LEU A 88 -4.45 12.14 -9.83
N ALA A 89 -4.03 11.41 -8.80
CA ALA A 89 -4.47 11.68 -7.42
C ALA A 89 -4.08 13.09 -6.96
N ARG A 90 -2.88 13.57 -7.30
CA ARG A 90 -2.44 14.95 -7.00
C ARG A 90 -3.31 15.98 -7.70
N LYS A 91 -3.63 15.78 -9.00
CA LYS A 91 -4.52 16.67 -9.76
C LYS A 91 -5.93 16.71 -9.16
N LEU A 92 -6.49 15.55 -8.83
CA LEU A 92 -7.81 15.46 -8.20
C LEU A 92 -7.84 16.14 -6.84
N LYS A 93 -6.81 15.94 -6.00
CA LYS A 93 -6.68 16.64 -4.72
C LYS A 93 -6.66 18.16 -4.91
N ALA A 94 -5.90 18.67 -5.89
CA ALA A 94 -5.84 20.10 -6.18
C ALA A 94 -7.21 20.67 -6.60
N ILE A 95 -7.94 19.95 -7.47
CA ILE A 95 -9.29 20.33 -7.90
C ILE A 95 -10.26 20.35 -6.71
N LEU A 96 -10.26 19.31 -5.88
CA LEU A 96 -11.10 19.23 -4.69
C LEU A 96 -10.79 20.36 -3.70
N CYS A 97 -9.51 20.61 -3.42
CA CYS A 97 -9.11 21.73 -2.56
C CYS A 97 -9.56 23.08 -3.12
N LYS A 98 -9.45 23.32 -4.43
CA LYS A 98 -9.93 24.56 -5.07
C LYS A 98 -11.45 24.71 -4.92
N LYS A 99 -12.21 23.63 -5.09
CA LYS A 99 -13.67 23.61 -4.99
C LYS A 99 -14.18 23.79 -3.56
N VAL A 100 -13.49 23.23 -2.57
CA VAL A 100 -13.84 23.38 -1.14
C VAL A 100 -13.44 24.75 -0.59
N ARG A 101 -12.31 25.31 -1.04
CA ARG A 101 -11.81 26.60 -0.54
C ARG A 101 -12.59 27.81 -1.04
N TYR A 102 -13.20 27.73 -2.22
CA TYR A 102 -14.09 28.77 -2.76
C TYR A 102 -15.45 28.14 -3.09
N PRO A 103 -16.31 27.89 -2.07
CA PRO A 103 -17.61 27.27 -2.27
C PRO A 103 -18.55 28.26 -2.95
N SER A 104 -18.46 28.36 -4.28
CA SER A 104 -19.51 28.79 -5.21
C SER A 104 -20.25 30.12 -5.00
N SER A 105 -19.89 30.92 -3.99
CA SER A 105 -20.50 32.23 -3.75
C SER A 105 -19.98 33.31 -4.70
N ASP A 106 -18.87 33.06 -5.39
CA ASP A 106 -18.16 34.07 -6.19
C ASP A 106 -18.47 34.01 -7.70
N TYR A 107 -19.21 32.99 -8.16
CA TYR A 107 -19.59 32.87 -9.58
C TYR A 107 -20.82 33.71 -9.93
N HIS A 108 -21.64 34.10 -8.96
CA HIS A 108 -22.82 34.93 -9.17
C HIS A 108 -22.47 36.43 -9.19
N LEU A 109 -21.53 36.88 -8.35
CA LEU A 109 -21.06 38.27 -8.32
C LEU A 109 -20.19 38.66 -9.54
N ARG A 110 -19.49 37.72 -10.16
CA ARG A 110 -18.75 37.98 -11.42
C ARG A 110 -19.64 38.03 -12.67
N ALA A 111 -20.83 37.42 -12.63
CA ALA A 111 -21.77 37.47 -13.75
C ALA A 111 -22.49 38.82 -13.83
N MET A 112 -22.69 39.51 -12.70
CA MET A 112 -23.43 40.77 -12.62
C MET A 112 -22.58 42.04 -12.83
N ASN A 113 -21.25 41.92 -12.91
CA ASN A 113 -20.35 43.07 -13.11
C ASN A 113 -19.85 43.20 -14.56
N LYS A 114 -20.44 42.49 -15.52
CA LYS A 114 -20.00 42.51 -16.93
C LYS A 114 -20.87 43.37 -17.85
N ASP A 115 -22.00 43.88 -17.35
CA ASP A 115 -22.99 44.60 -18.17
C ASP A 115 -23.00 46.13 -18.00
N GLU A 116 -22.30 46.70 -17.01
CA GLU A 116 -22.37 48.16 -16.75
C GLU A 116 -21.34 49.02 -17.51
N SER A 117 -20.45 48.45 -18.34
CA SER A 117 -19.46 49.25 -19.09
C SER A 117 -19.83 49.48 -20.56
N LYS A 118 -21.10 49.33 -20.96
CA LYS A 118 -21.60 49.77 -22.27
C LYS A 118 -22.47 51.00 -22.10
N SER A 119 -21.82 52.11 -21.77
CA SER A 119 -22.34 53.47 -21.95
C SER A 119 -22.92 53.60 -23.37
N THR A 120 -24.23 53.73 -23.45
CA THR A 120 -24.98 54.08 -24.67
C THR A 120 -24.41 55.33 -25.31
N PRO A 121 -24.15 55.38 -26.63
CA PRO A 121 -23.86 56.64 -27.29
C PRO A 121 -25.16 57.43 -27.40
N PHE A 122 -25.13 58.64 -26.85
CA PHE A 122 -26.08 59.72 -27.13
C PHE A 122 -26.23 59.88 -28.64
N PHE A 123 -27.45 59.74 -29.17
CA PHE A 123 -27.81 60.28 -30.47
C PHE A 123 -29.24 60.84 -30.44
N LEU A 124 -29.28 62.17 -30.66
CA LEU A 124 -30.38 63.10 -30.95
C LEU A 124 -31.43 63.34 -29.85
#